data_AF-A0A496RIH4-F1
#
_entry.id   AF-A0A496RIH4-F1
#
_cell.length_a   1.000
_cell.length_b   1.000
_cell.length_c   1.000
_cell.angle_alpha   90.00
_cell.angle_beta   90.00
_cell.angle_gamma   90.00
#
_symmetry.space_group_name_H-M   'P 1'
#
loop_
_entity.id
_entity.type
_entity.pdbx_description
1 polymer ?
#
loop_
_entity_poly.entity_id
_entity_poly.type
_entity_poly.pdbx_seq_one_letter_code
_entity_poly.pdbx_strand_id
1 'polypeptide(L)' 'MIKKHFLLKHKNLLRKKYQGRYIAVVDDKIVSSGKDRLRVYREASKKAPPNKKISILYFPLKKETLSAL' A
#
# COMPACT_ATOMS: atom_id res chain seq x y z
N MET A 1 11.63 8.52 -7.02
CA MET A 1 11.73 7.06 -6.80
C MET A 1 11.15 6.58 -5.45
N ILE A 2 10.13 7.26 -4.91
CA ILE A 2 9.61 7.09 -3.53
C ILE A 2 9.16 5.65 -3.20
N LYS A 3 8.55 4.94 -4.17
CA LYS A 3 8.00 3.59 -3.95
C LYS A 3 9.03 2.55 -3.48
N LYS A 4 10.26 2.55 -4.01
CA LYS A 4 11.27 1.51 -3.69
C LYS A 4 11.82 1.69 -2.28
N HIS A 5 12.11 2.93 -1.87
CA HIS A 5 12.65 3.22 -0.54
C HIS A 5 11.64 2.90 0.57
N PHE A 6 10.38 3.30 0.40
CA PHE A 6 9.29 2.99 1.33
C PHE A 6 9.12 1.47 1.54
N LEU A 7 9.06 0.70 0.44
CA LEU A 7 8.89 -0.75 0.50
C LEU A 7 10.03 -1.44 1.24
N LEU A 8 11.27 -1.00 1.03
CA LEU A 8 12.45 -1.54 1.71
C LEU A 8 12.44 -1.20 3.20
N LYS A 9 12.18 0.07 3.54
CA LYS A 9 12.13 0.56 4.92
C LYS A 9 11.06 -0.16 5.76
N HIS A 10 9.91 -0.47 5.16
CA HIS A 10 8.76 -1.05 5.87
C HIS A 10 8.52 -2.54 5.58
N LYS A 11 9.45 -3.25 4.91
CA LYS A 11 9.28 -4.63 4.42
C LYS A 11 8.66 -5.59 5.45
N ASN A 12 9.17 -5.58 6.70
CA ASN A 12 8.69 -6.48 7.75
C ASN A 12 7.27 -6.16 8.22
N LEU A 13 6.96 -4.88 8.38
CA LEU A 13 5.61 -4.41 8.74
C LEU A 13 4.61 -4.75 7.63
N LEU A 14 4.98 -4.47 6.38
CA LEU A 14 4.17 -4.73 5.19
C LEU A 14 3.81 -6.21 5.09
N ARG A 15 4.82 -7.08 5.24
CA ARG A 15 4.62 -8.53 5.18
C ARG A 15 3.75 -9.06 6.32
N LYS A 16 3.89 -8.56 7.55
CA LYS A 16 3.12 -9.07 8.69
C LYS A 16 1.67 -8.55 8.71
N LYS A 17 1.44 -7.28 8.36
CA LYS A 17 0.16 -6.60 8.62
C LYS A 17 -0.73 -6.42 7.38
N TYR A 18 -0.13 -6.38 6.19
CA TYR A 18 -0.83 -5.96 4.97
C TYR A 18 -0.87 -7.02 3.87
N GLN A 19 -0.44 -8.26 4.15
CA GLN A 19 -0.60 -9.39 3.24
C GLN A 19 -2.06 -9.57 2.79
N GLY A 20 -2.26 -9.76 1.49
CA GLY A 20 -3.57 -9.87 0.82
C GLY A 20 -4.38 -8.58 0.81
N ARG A 21 -3.75 -7.41 1.02
CA ARG A 21 -4.45 -6.11 1.11
C ARG A 21 -3.82 -5.07 0.19
N TYR A 22 -4.65 -4.14 -0.25
CA TYR A 22 -4.23 -2.86 -0.79
C TYR A 22 -3.86 -1.91 0.35
N ILE A 23 -2.83 -1.10 0.13
CA ILE A 23 -2.45 0.02 0.98
C ILE A 23 -2.40 1.31 0.15
N ALA A 24 -2.80 2.42 0.77
CA ALA A 24 -2.60 3.75 0.23
C ALA A 24 -1.46 4.44 0.98
N VAL A 25 -0.49 4.96 0.23
CA VAL A 25 0.70 5.64 0.74
C VAL A 25 0.72 7.08 0.24
N VAL A 26 0.90 8.03 1.16
CA VAL A 26 1.10 9.45 0.91
C VAL A 26 2.31 9.90 1.73
N ASP A 27 3.31 10.52 1.09
CA ASP A 27 4.56 10.96 1.74
C ASP A 27 5.16 9.89 2.68
N ASP A 28 5.34 8.67 2.17
CA ASP A 28 5.87 7.52 2.92
C ASP A 28 5.09 7.12 4.18
N LYS A 29 3.81 7.50 4.27
CA LYS A 29 2.89 7.08 5.35
C LYS A 29 1.71 6.31 4.78
N ILE A 30 1.36 5.19 5.43
CA ILE A 30 0.15 4.45 5.10
C ILE A 30 -1.05 5.19 5.68
N VAL A 31 -1.99 5.63 4.84
CA VAL A 31 -3.16 6.43 5.25
C VAL A 31 -4.49 5.64 5.19
N SER A 32 -4.54 4.55 4.42
CA SER A 32 -5.64 3.58 4.39
C SER A 32 -5.14 2.20 3.94
N SER A 33 -5.88 1.15 4.28
CA SER A 33 -5.63 -0.22 3.83
C SER A 33 -6.90 -1.06 3.84
N GLY A 34 -7.01 -2.03 2.94
CA GLY A 34 -8.20 -2.87 2.83
C GLY A 34 -8.11 -3.90 1.71
N LYS A 35 -9.15 -4.71 1.55
CA LYS A 35 -9.23 -5.73 0.48
C LYS A 35 -9.72 -5.16 -0.86
N ASP A 36 -10.41 -4.02 -0.84
CA ASP A 36 -10.94 -3.37 -2.04
C ASP A 36 -10.12 -2.14 -2.43
N ARG A 37 -9.68 -2.09 -3.69
CA ARG A 37 -8.80 -1.04 -4.20
C ARG A 37 -9.47 0.34 -4.21
N LEU A 38 -10.74 0.40 -4.63
CA LEU A 38 -11.47 1.66 -4.81
C LEU A 38 -11.81 2.30 -3.46
N ARG A 39 -12.24 1.49 -2.50
CA ARG A 39 -12.48 1.92 -1.13
C ARG A 39 -11.22 2.49 -0.49
N VAL A 40 -10.09 1.80 -0.63
CA VAL A 40 -8.80 2.26 -0.10
C VAL A 40 -8.39 3.61 -0.71
N TYR A 41 -8.58 3.79 -2.01
CA TYR A 41 -8.33 5.08 -2.66
C TYR A 41 -9.28 6.16 -2.13
N ARG A 42 -10.59 5.92 -2.08
CA ARG A 42 -11.58 6.90 -1.58
C ARG A 42 -11.29 7.33 -0.14
N GLU A 43 -10.94 6.40 0.72
CA GLU A 43 -10.56 6.70 2.11
C GLU A 43 -9.24 7.48 2.20
N ALA A 44 -8.28 7.17 1.33
CA ALA A 44 -7.02 7.91 1.27
C ALA A 44 -7.22 9.34 0.76
N SER A 45 -8.04 9.55 -0.26
CA SER A 45 -8.32 10.88 -0.82
C SER A 45 -8.99 11.82 0.18
N LYS A 46 -9.75 11.29 1.15
CA LYS A 46 -10.32 12.08 2.25
C LYS A 46 -9.29 12.55 3.27
N LYS A 47 -8.13 11.88 3.35
CA LYS A 47 -7.08 12.12 4.35
C LYS A 47 -5.83 12.77 3.77
N ALA A 48 -5.63 12.66 2.46
CA ALA A 48 -4.45 13.16 1.78
C ALA A 48 -4.48 14.70 1.73
N PRO A 49 -3.37 15.38 2.01
CA PRO A 49 -3.27 16.82 1.77
C PRO A 49 -3.50 17.14 0.29
N PRO A 50 -4.02 18.35 -0.04
CA PRO A 50 -4.12 18.81 -1.42
C PRO A 50 -2.79 18.68 -2.15
N ASN A 51 -2.85 18.36 -3.46
CA ASN A 51 -1.69 18.22 -4.35
C ASN A 51 -0.69 17.10 -4.01
N LYS A 52 -1.01 16.22 -3.05
CA LYS A 52 -0.18 15.04 -2.77
C LYS A 52 -0.60 13.84 -3.61
N LYS A 53 0.40 13.13 -4.16
CA LYS A 53 0.17 11.92 -4.94
C LYS A 53 -0.12 10.73 -4.02
N ILE A 54 -1.26 10.08 -4.23
CA ILE A 54 -1.63 8.85 -3.54
C ILE A 54 -1.09 7.67 -4.35
N SER A 55 -0.25 6.85 -3.73
CA SER A 55 0.20 5.57 -4.30
C SER A 55 -0.62 4.42 -3.71
N ILE A 56 -1.28 3.65 -4.57
CA ILE A 56 -1.96 2.41 -4.19
C ILE A 56 -1.05 1.22 -4.52
N LEU A 57 -0.80 0.36 -3.54
CA LEU A 57 0.04 -0.82 -3.66
C LEU A 57 -0.73 -2.04 -3.16
N TYR A 58 -0.68 -3.15 -3.90
CA TYR A 58 -1.16 -4.44 -3.42
C TYR A 58 0.00 -5.22 -2.81
N PHE A 59 -0.20 -5.78 -1.62
CA PHE A 59 0.80 -6.65 -1.00
C PHE A 59 0.31 -8.11 -1.06
N PRO A 60 0.85 -8.93 -1.99
CA PRO A 60 0.35 -10.28 -2.21
C PRO A 60 0.58 -11.19 -1.00
N LEU A 61 -0.28 -12.20 -0.87
CA LEU A 61 -0.10 -13.33 0.01
C LEU A 61 1.13 -14.15 -0.43
N LYS A 62 1.78 -14.83 0.53
CA LYS A 62 2.91 -15.74 0.24
C LYS A 62 2.58 -16.77 -0.86
N LYS A 63 1.33 -17.25 -0.93
CA LYS A 63 0.89 -18.18 -1.96
C LYS A 63 0.75 -17.55 -3.35
N GLU A 64 0.42 -16.26 -3.43
CA GLU A 64 0.25 -15.53 -4.70
C GLU A 64 1.60 -15.11 -5.28
N THR A 65 2.61 -14.92 -4.44
CA THR A 65 3.99 -14.64 -4.89
C THR A 65 4.67 -15.80 -5.59
N LEU A 66 4.17 -17.04 -5.42
CA LEU A 66 4.74 -18.23 -6.08
C LEU A 66 4.20 -18.43 -7.50
N SER A 67 3.11 -17.76 -7.86
CA SER A 67 2.48 -17.87 -9.19
C SER A 67 3.05 -16.88 -10.22
N ALA A 68 4.06 -16.10 -9.85
CA ALA A 68 4.67 -15.05 -10.67
C ALA A 68 6.08 -15.41 -11.19
N LEU A 69 6.46 -16.70 -11.10
CA LEU A 69 7.69 -17.27 -11.67
C LEU A 69 7.32 -18.30 -12.74
#